data_AF-A0A7X7ZLW1-F1
#
_entry.id   AF-A0A7X7ZLW1-F1
#
_cell.length_a   1.000
_cell.length_b   1.000
_cell.length_c   1.000
_cell.angle_alpha   90.00
_cell.angle_beta   90.00
_cell.angle_gamma   90.00
#
_symmetry.space_group_name_H-M   'P 1'
#
loop_
_entity.id
_entity.type
_entity.pdbx_description
1 polymer ?
#
loop_
_entity_poly.entity_id
_entity_poly.type
_entity_poly.pdbx_seq_one_letter_code
_entity_poly.pdbx_strand_id
1 'polypeptide(L)' 'TTKKTILEVFDQHNKKCEGLVNNGFAEATIVRYKTTRKHLAEFIEETYKRPDLNLSEITTNVVNEFEYFLTHIAATLT' A
#
# COMPACT_ATOMS: atom_id res chain seq x y z
N THR A 1 -11.23 21.26 -1.10
CA THR A 1 -10.65 20.13 -1.84
C THR A 1 -10.41 19.00 -0.86
N THR A 2 -11.11 17.87 -1.00
CA THR A 2 -10.94 16.71 -0.12
C THR A 2 -9.51 16.19 -0.27
N LYS A 3 -8.73 16.18 0.82
CA LYS A 3 -7.36 15.65 0.80
C LYS A 3 -7.46 14.13 0.66
N LYS A 4 -6.90 13.58 -0.43
CA LYS A 4 -6.80 12.13 -0.61
C LYS A 4 -5.64 11.58 0.19
N THR A 5 -5.80 10.39 0.74
CA THR A 5 -4.74 9.68 1.46
C THR A 5 -4.09 8.61 0.58
N ILE A 6 -2.97 8.07 1.04
CA ILE A 6 -2.24 7.04 0.28
C ILE A 6 -3.00 5.72 0.25
N LEU A 7 -3.62 5.28 1.36
CA LEU A 7 -4.39 4.04 1.36
C LEU A 7 -5.65 4.17 0.51
N GLU A 8 -6.34 5.32 0.51
CA GLU A 8 -7.48 5.56 -0.38
C GLU A 8 -7.11 5.47 -1.86
N VAL A 9 -5.96 6.03 -2.23
CA VAL A 9 -5.46 5.94 -3.62
C VAL A 9 -5.10 4.50 -3.97
N PHE A 10 -4.50 3.77 -3.04
CA PHE A 10 -4.17 2.37 -3.24
C PHE A 10 -5.43 1.50 -3.38
N ASP A 11 -6.46 1.73 -2.57
CA ASP A 11 -7.74 1.03 -2.65
C ASP A 11 -8.44 1.32 -3.99
N GLN A 12 -8.38 2.57 -4.48
CA GLN A 12 -8.86 2.93 -5.83
C GLN A 12 -8.07 2.22 -6.94
N HIS A 13 -6.76 2.07 -6.79
CA HIS A 13 -5.92 1.33 -7.73
C HIS A 13 -6.30 -0.16 -7.74
N ASN A 14 -6.37 -0.79 -6.57
CA ASN A 14 -6.73 -2.21 -6.44
C ASN A 14 -8.09 -2.51 -7.07
N LYS A 15 -9.09 -1.67 -6.80
CA LYS A 15 -10.43 -1.83 -7.38
C LYS A 15 -10.42 -1.74 -8.91
N LYS A 16 -9.60 -0.87 -9.50
CA LYS A 16 -9.44 -0.79 -10.96
C LYS A 16 -8.77 -2.05 -11.51
N CYS A 17 -7.72 -2.54 -10.84
CA CYS A 17 -7.01 -3.74 -11.26
C CYS A 17 -7.86 -5.01 -11.15
N GLU A 18 -8.69 -5.13 -10.11
CA GLU A 18 -9.65 -6.23 -9.96
C GLU A 18 -10.63 -6.32 -11.15
N GLY A 19 -11.09 -5.17 -11.66
CA GLY A 19 -11.93 -5.11 -12.86
C GLY A 19 -11.23 -5.51 -14.16
N LEU A 20 -9.90 -5.69 -14.14
CA LEU A 20 -9.08 -6.10 -15.29
C LEU A 20 -8.63 -7.57 -15.19
N VAL A 21 -9.01 -8.29 -14.12
CA VAL A 21 -8.76 -9.72 -13.99
C VAL A 21 -9.44 -10.45 -15.14
N ASN A 22 -8.72 -11.35 -15.81
CA ASN A 22 -9.11 -12.03 -17.06
C ASN A 22 -9.04 -11.16 -18.34
N ASN A 23 -8.65 -9.89 -18.25
CA ASN A 23 -8.33 -9.04 -19.41
C ASN A 23 -6.83 -8.69 -19.46
N GLY A 24 -5.98 -9.67 -19.15
CA GLY A 24 -4.51 -9.54 -19.15
C GLY A 24 -3.87 -9.36 -17.77
N PHE A 25 -4.64 -9.16 -16.70
CA PHE A 25 -4.11 -9.25 -15.32
C PHE A 25 -4.24 -10.67 -14.77
N ALA A 26 -3.08 -11.24 -14.38
CA ALA A 26 -3.04 -12.48 -13.62
C ALA A 26 -3.56 -12.25 -12.20
N GLU A 27 -4.29 -13.22 -11.65
CA GLU A 27 -4.83 -13.17 -10.29
C GLU A 27 -3.72 -12.98 -9.23
N ALA A 28 -2.56 -13.60 -9.44
CA ALA A 28 -1.37 -13.42 -8.61
C ALA A 28 -0.93 -11.95 -8.49
N THR A 29 -1.14 -11.13 -9.53
CA THR A 29 -0.83 -9.70 -9.51
C THR A 29 -1.76 -8.94 -8.56
N ILE A 30 -3.06 -9.29 -8.54
CA ILE A 30 -4.02 -8.69 -7.62
C ILE A 30 -3.72 -9.06 -6.18
N VAL A 31 -3.36 -10.31 -5.93
CA VAL A 31 -2.93 -10.76 -4.60
C VAL A 31 -1.76 -9.92 -4.12
N ARG A 32 -0.73 -9.71 -4.97
CA ARG A 32 0.41 -8.84 -4.63
C ARG A 32 -0.01 -7.42 -4.28
N TYR A 33 -0.92 -6.80 -5.04
CA TYR A 33 -1.37 -5.45 -4.72
C TYR A 33 -2.16 -5.36 -3.41
N LYS A 34 -2.99 -6.36 -3.10
CA LYS A 34 -3.67 -6.45 -1.81
C LYS A 34 -2.68 -6.61 -0.66
N THR A 35 -1.68 -7.47 -0.83
CA THR A 35 -0.61 -7.66 0.15
C THR A 35 0.20 -6.39 0.38
N THR A 36 0.61 -5.70 -0.69
CA THR A 36 1.32 -4.41 -0.57
C THR A 36 0.47 -3.36 0.16
N ARG A 37 -0.84 -3.26 -0.15
CA ARG A 37 -1.74 -2.34 0.55
C ARG A 37 -1.81 -2.65 2.05
N LYS A 38 -1.92 -3.95 2.41
CA LYS A 38 -1.93 -4.39 3.80
C LYS A 38 -0.65 -3.96 4.51
N HIS A 39 0.51 -4.27 3.95
CA HIS A 39 1.80 -3.89 4.54
C HIS A 39 1.99 -2.38 4.63
N LEU A 40 1.49 -1.61 3.66
CA LEU A 40 1.54 -0.15 3.74
C LEU A 40 0.71 0.38 4.93
N ALA A 41 -0.44 -0.22 5.21
CA ALA A 41 -1.24 0.15 6.38
C ALA A 41 -0.54 -0.21 7.70
N GLU A 42 0.03 -1.42 7.79
CA GLU A 42 0.81 -1.87 8.95
C GLU A 42 2.00 -0.94 9.19
N PHE A 43 2.76 -0.61 8.15
CA PHE A 43 3.85 0.37 8.21
C PHE A 43 3.38 1.73 8.73
N ILE A 44 2.28 2.26 8.20
CA ILE A 44 1.79 3.59 8.62
C ILE A 44 1.38 3.58 10.11
N GLU A 45 0.70 2.51 10.53
CA GLU A 45 0.29 2.32 11.92
C GLU A 45 1.50 2.15 12.84
N GLU A 46 2.49 1.34 12.46
CA GLU A 46 3.65 1.06 13.29
C GLU A 46 4.61 2.26 13.40
N THR A 47 4.91 2.92 12.27
CA THR A 47 5.91 3.99 12.19
C THR A 47 5.35 5.36 12.59
N TYR A 48 4.16 5.71 12.12
CA TYR A 48 3.59 7.05 12.35
C TYR A 48 2.46 7.08 13.37
N LYS A 49 2.04 5.92 13.91
CA LYS A 49 0.93 5.79 14.89
C LYS A 49 -0.35 6.44 14.39
N ARG A 50 -0.61 6.30 13.09
CA ARG A 50 -1.76 6.91 12.41
C ARG A 50 -2.48 5.86 11.56
N PRO A 51 -3.78 6.07 11.28
CA PRO A 51 -4.52 5.17 10.40
C PRO A 51 -4.15 5.36 8.91
N ASP A 52 -3.63 6.53 8.53
CA ASP A 52 -3.28 6.87 7.15
C ASP A 52 -2.41 8.16 7.06
N LEU A 53 -1.84 8.40 5.88
CA LEU A 53 -1.08 9.59 5.51
C LEU A 53 -1.71 10.31 4.30
N ASN A 54 -1.74 11.64 4.34
CA ASN A 54 -2.13 12.42 3.16
C ASN A 54 -1.09 12.22 2.05
N LEU A 55 -1.50 12.30 0.79
CA LEU A 55 -0.55 12.21 -0.34
C LEU A 55 0.57 13.26 -0.28
N SER A 56 0.30 14.44 0.28
CA SER A 56 1.30 15.50 0.48
C SER A 56 2.39 15.14 1.49
N GLU A 57 2.17 14.11 2.31
CA GLU A 57 3.12 13.62 3.31
C GLU A 57 4.04 12.53 2.74
N ILE A 58 3.75 12.02 1.53
CA ILE A 58 4.53 10.95 0.89
C ILE A 58 5.80 11.54 0.28
N THR A 59 6.85 11.61 1.09
CA THR A 59 8.19 12.05 0.70
C THR A 59 9.07 10.86 0.36
N THR A 60 10.25 11.11 -0.23
CA THR A 60 11.27 10.09 -0.46
C THR A 60 11.66 9.35 0.83
N ASN A 61 11.64 10.03 1.98
CA ASN A 61 11.93 9.39 3.26
C ASN A 61 10.89 8.33 3.61
N VAL A 62 9.60 8.64 3.44
CA VAL A 62 8.49 7.68 3.69
C VAL A 62 8.63 6.45 2.78
N VAL A 63 9.02 6.65 1.52
CA VAL A 63 9.24 5.55 0.56
C VAL A 63 10.39 4.64 1.02
N ASN A 64 11.52 5.22 1.44
CA ASN A 64 12.67 4.46 1.91
C ASN A 64 12.38 3.72 3.23
N GLU A 65 11.65 4.36 4.16
CA GLU A 65 11.21 3.73 5.42
C GLU A 65 10.27 2.56 5.15
N PHE A 66 9.38 2.68 4.16
CA PHE A 66 8.50 1.58 3.75
C PHE A 66 9.29 0.44 3.09
N GLU A 67 10.28 0.73 2.24
CA GLU A 67 11.17 -0.29 1.69
C GLU A 67 11.93 -1.06 2.80
N TYR A 68 12.43 -0.32 3.80
CA TYR A 68 13.07 -0.92 4.96
C TYR A 68 12.11 -1.80 5.77
N PHE A 69 10.87 -1.33 6.00
CA PHE A 69 9.81 -2.09 6.65
C PHE A 69 9.53 -3.42 5.95
N LEU A 70 9.42 -3.41 4.62
CA LEU A 70 9.16 -4.62 3.82
C LEU A 70 10.29 -5.66 3.92
N THR A 71 11.54 -5.22 4.05
CA THR A 71 12.70 -6.13 4.10
C THR A 71 12.93 -6.74 5.49
N HIS A 72 12.47 -6.10 6.57
CA HIS A 72 12.78 -6.51 7.95
C HIS A 72 11.58 -7.00 8.75
N ILE A 73 10.37 -6.50 8.48
CA ILE A 73 9.19 -6.75 9.33
C ILE A 73 8.18 -7.63 8.59
N ALA A 74 7.89 -7.36 7.31
CA ALA A 74 6.93 -8.14 6.52
C ALA A 74 7.32 -9.63 6.34
N ALA A 75 8.61 -9.96 6.43
CA ALA A 75 9.13 -11.33 6.32
C ALA A 75 8.77 -12.23 7.51
N THR A 76 8.23 -11.70 8.61
CA THR A 76 7.87 -12.48 9.81
C THR A 76 6.40 -12.93 9.85
N LEU A 77 5.59 -12.52 8.86
CA LEU A 77 4.14 -12.77 8.79
C LEU A 77 3.71 -13.68 7.61
N THR A 78 4.66 -14.32 6.92
CA THR A 78 4.43 -15.33 5.87
C THR A 78 4.68 -16.74 6.40
#